data_AF-A0A9X7IZR8-F1
#
_entry.id   AF-A0A9X7IZR8-F1
#
_cell.length_a   1.000
_cell.length_b   1.000
_cell.length_c   1.000
_cell.angle_alpha   90.00
_cell.angle_beta   90.00
_cell.angle_gamma   90.00
#
_symmetry.space_group_name_H-M   'P 1'
#
loop_
_entity.id
_entity.type
_entity.pdbx_description
1 polymer ?
#
loop_
_entity_poly.entity_id
_entity_poly.type
_entity_poly.pdbx_seq_one_letter_code
_entity_poly.pdbx_strand_id
1 'polypeptide(L)'
;MADGQHQLTIINREKLVISGVLQVLNYDEEEILLETTMGLLALRGKDFNISNLSLETGNLEASGTVNNLSYSEGKGARGKGLLQRLLK
;
A
#
# COMPACT_ATOMS: atom_id res chain seq x y z
N MET A 1 -6.58 4.81 -20.44
CA MET A 1 -6.23 5.01 -19.01
C MET A 1 -4.89 4.32 -18.85
N ALA A 2 -3.83 5.07 -18.52
CA ALA A 2 -2.47 4.55 -18.61
C ALA A 2 -2.37 3.24 -17.83
N ASP A 3 -2.06 2.16 -18.54
CA ASP A 3 -1.72 0.84 -18.02
C ASP A 3 -0.32 0.93 -17.39
N GLY A 4 -0.18 1.90 -16.49
CA GLY A 4 1.08 2.36 -15.93
C GLY A 4 1.63 1.27 -15.02
N GLN A 5 2.90 0.95 -15.24
CA GLN A 5 3.63 -0.01 -14.44
C GLN A 5 3.46 0.32 -12.95
N HIS A 6 2.92 -0.64 -12.19
CA HIS A 6 2.94 -0.59 -10.73
C HIS A 6 4.33 -0.96 -10.23
N GLN A 7 4.99 -0.04 -9.56
CA GLN A 7 6.32 -0.21 -9.01
C GLN A 7 6.30 0.24 -7.55
N LEU A 8 6.96 -0.54 -6.70
CA LEU A 8 7.19 -0.19 -5.31
C LEU A 8 8.67 -0.31 -5.00
N THR A 9 9.28 0.81 -4.60
CA THR A 9 10.69 0.89 -4.22
C THR A 9 10.78 1.22 -2.74
N ILE A 10 11.55 0.41 -2.00
CA ILE A 10 11.88 0.67 -0.60
C ILE A 10 13.40 0.74 -0.46
N ILE A 11 13.91 1.85 0.09
CA ILE A 11 15.34 2.04 0.36
C ILE A 11 15.55 2.11 1.87
N ASN A 12 16.43 1.25 2.39
CA ASN A 12 16.77 1.15 3.82
C ASN A 12 15.58 0.98 4.76
N ARG A 13 14.44 0.47 4.25
CA ARG A 13 13.15 0.43 4.97
C ARG A 13 12.63 1.82 5.40
N GLU A 14 13.18 2.90 4.86
CA GLU A 14 12.90 4.28 5.29
C GLU A 14 12.29 5.15 4.20
N LYS A 15 12.67 4.95 2.94
CA LYS A 15 12.15 5.73 1.80
C LYS A 15 11.28 4.85 0.92
N LEU A 16 10.10 5.34 0.60
CA LEU A 16 9.07 4.69 -0.18
C LEU A 16 8.82 5.50 -1.47
N VAL A 17 8.84 4.82 -2.61
CA VAL A 17 8.37 5.37 -3.89
C VAL A 17 7.43 4.35 -4.52
N ILE A 18 6.20 4.77 -4.81
CA ILE A 18 5.11 3.90 -5.27
C ILE A 18 4.48 4.53 -6.50
N SER A 19 4.37 3.79 -7.59
CA SER A 19 3.59 4.16 -8.77
C SER A 19 2.30 3.34 -8.86
N GLY A 20 1.37 3.73 -9.74
CA GLY A 20 0.10 3.05 -9.90
C GLY A 20 -0.89 3.30 -8.75
N VAL A 21 -0.69 4.33 -7.94
CA VAL A 21 -1.61 4.73 -6.86
C VAL A 21 -2.86 5.37 -7.47
N LEU A 22 -4.02 4.79 -7.21
CA LEU A 22 -5.32 5.31 -7.65
C LEU A 22 -5.94 6.21 -6.59
N GLN A 23 -5.84 5.82 -5.31
CA GLN A 23 -6.41 6.55 -4.19
C GLN A 23 -5.66 6.24 -2.89
N VAL A 24 -5.58 7.21 -1.99
CA VAL A 24 -5.19 7.00 -0.59
C VAL A 24 -6.45 6.78 0.23
N LEU A 25 -6.55 5.62 0.91
CA LEU A 25 -7.72 5.24 1.71
C LEU A 25 -7.54 5.58 3.20
N ASN A 26 -6.35 5.33 3.75
CA ASN A 26 -5.97 5.71 5.11
C ASN A 26 -4.50 6.12 5.13
N TYR A 27 -4.17 7.08 5.99
CA TYR A 27 -2.79 7.49 6.23
C TYR A 27 -2.66 8.11 7.62
N ASP A 28 -1.74 7.56 8.41
CA ASP A 28 -1.30 8.08 9.70
C ASP A 28 0.19 7.71 9.93
N GLU A 29 0.71 7.98 11.12
CA GLU A 29 2.12 7.72 11.46
C GLU A 29 2.48 6.22 11.45
N GLU A 30 1.51 5.31 11.55
CA GLU A 30 1.71 3.86 11.69
C GLU A 30 1.26 3.06 10.45
N GLU A 31 0.35 3.60 9.63
CA GLU A 31 -0.21 2.93 8.46
C GLU A 31 -0.39 3.86 7.24
N ILE A 32 -0.04 3.34 6.05
CA ILE A 32 -0.46 3.89 4.76
C ILE A 32 -1.28 2.82 4.02
N LEU A 33 -2.55 3.09 3.75
CA LEU A 33 -3.44 2.22 2.98
C LEU A 33 -3.80 2.88 1.65
N LEU A 34 -3.45 2.21 0.56
CA LEU A 34 -3.59 2.70 -0.81
C LEU A 34 -4.48 1.74 -1.61
N GLU A 35 -5.31 2.31 -2.50
CA GLU A 35 -5.84 1.60 -3.64
C GLU A 35 -4.89 1.83 -4.82
N THR A 36 -4.39 0.75 -5.42
CA THR A 36 -3.46 0.80 -6.56
C THR A 36 -4.01 0.00 -7.73
N THR A 37 -3.37 0.09 -8.89
CA THR A 37 -3.72 -0.71 -10.08
C THR A 37 -3.59 -2.22 -9.83
N MET A 38 -2.88 -2.64 -8.78
CA MET A 38 -2.68 -4.05 -8.37
C MET A 38 -3.49 -4.44 -7.13
N GLY A 39 -4.53 -3.67 -6.78
CA GLY A 39 -5.39 -3.91 -5.62
C GLY A 39 -5.06 -3.00 -4.44
N LEU A 40 -5.45 -3.42 -3.23
CA LEU A 40 -5.15 -2.67 -2.02
C LEU A 40 -3.73 -2.95 -1.55
N LEU A 41 -3.00 -1.91 -1.20
CA LEU A 41 -1.67 -1.97 -0.62
C LEU A 41 -1.71 -1.35 0.79
N ALA A 42 -1.40 -2.15 1.80
CA ALA A 42 -1.23 -1.68 3.17
C ALA A 42 0.25 -1.74 3.57
N LEU A 43 0.79 -0.59 3.97
CA LEU A 43 2.12 -0.42 4.55
C LEU A 43 1.94 -0.13 6.04
N ARG A 44 2.62 -0.88 6.89
CA ARG A 44 2.60 -0.66 8.35
C ARG A 44 3.99 -0.46 8.89
N GLY A 45 4.12 0.43 9.86
CA GLY A 45 5.39 1.01 10.20
C GLY A 45 5.30 1.99 11.35
N LYS A 46 6.22 2.96 11.32
CA LYS A 46 6.31 4.08 12.24
C LYS A 46 6.81 5.31 11.50
N ASP A 47 6.42 6.48 12.01
CA ASP A 47 6.88 7.78 11.52
C ASP A 47 6.64 7.95 10.01
N PHE A 48 5.52 7.42 9.50
CA PHE A 48 5.18 7.62 8.11
C PHE A 48 4.90 9.10 7.84
N ASN A 49 5.54 9.61 6.78
CA ASN A 49 5.39 10.96 6.29
C ASN A 49 5.33 10.97 4.76
N ILE A 50 4.18 11.33 4.18
CA ILE A 50 4.05 11.50 2.72
C ILE A 50 4.75 12.80 2.31
N SER A 51 5.78 12.69 1.46
CA SER A 51 6.52 13.84 0.92
C SER A 51 5.98 14.32 -0.42
N ASN A 52 5.40 13.43 -1.22
CA ASN A 52 4.81 13.75 -2.52
C ASN A 52 3.63 12.82 -2.84
N LEU A 53 2.55 13.37 -3.40
CA LEU A 53 1.40 12.61 -3.88
C LEU A 53 0.83 13.27 -5.14
N SER A 54 0.84 12.52 -6.24
CA SER A 54 0.22 12.93 -7.50
C SER A 54 -0.70 11.82 -8.00
N LEU A 55 -2.00 11.97 -7.75
CA LEU A 55 -3.03 11.03 -8.23
C LEU A 55 -3.19 11.07 -9.76
N GLU A 56 -2.85 12.19 -10.40
CA GLU A 56 -2.86 12.31 -11.87
C GLU A 56 -1.81 11.41 -12.52
N THR A 57 -0.60 11.38 -11.95
CA THR A 57 0.49 10.51 -12.44
C THR A 57 0.52 9.14 -11.76
N GLY A 58 -0.28 8.96 -10.70
CA GLY A 58 -0.35 7.75 -9.89
C GLY A 58 0.88 7.52 -9.01
N ASN A 59 1.60 8.56 -8.63
CA ASN A 59 2.84 8.46 -7.86
C ASN A 59 2.68 8.92 -6.41
N LEU A 60 3.31 8.20 -5.49
CA LEU A 60 3.44 8.53 -4.08
C LEU A 60 4.89 8.35 -3.62
N GLU A 61 5.40 9.35 -2.91
CA GLU A 61 6.65 9.26 -2.18
C GLU A 61 6.40 9.50 -0.70
N ALA A 62 7.00 8.66 0.14
CA ALA A 62 6.89 8.79 1.59
C ALA A 62 8.21 8.39 2.27
N SER A 63 8.36 8.83 3.50
CA SER A 63 9.40 8.37 4.42
C SER A 63 8.76 7.70 5.64
N GLY A 64 9.51 6.87 6.34
CA GLY A 64 9.07 6.21 7.57
C GLY A 64 9.57 4.76 7.64
N THR A 65 9.60 4.19 8.82
CA THR A 65 10.14 2.83 9.03
C THR A 65 9.10 1.79 8.65
N VAL A 66 9.34 1.05 7.56
CA VAL A 66 8.44 -0.03 7.12
C VAL A 66 8.70 -1.31 7.91
N ASN A 67 7.67 -1.83 8.56
CA ASN A 67 7.70 -3.10 9.28
C ASN A 67 6.95 -4.21 8.53
N ASN A 68 5.88 -3.87 7.80
CA ASN A 68 5.08 -4.82 7.06
C ASN A 68 4.52 -4.18 5.77
N LEU A 69 4.36 -5.00 4.74
CA LEU A 69 3.72 -4.68 3.48
C LEU A 69 2.80 -5.83 3.08
N SER A 70 1.56 -5.51 2.71
CA SER A 70 0.61 -6.51 2.22
C SER A 70 -0.20 -5.98 1.04
N TYR A 71 -0.40 -6.83 0.03
CA TYR A 71 -1.36 -6.61 -1.04
C TYR A 71 -2.62 -7.45 -0.82
N SER A 72 -3.78 -6.94 -1.23
CA SER A 72 -5.01 -7.71 -1.31
C SER A 72 -5.84 -7.31 -2.53
N GLU A 73 -6.48 -8.27 -3.18
CA GLU A 73 -7.36 -8.02 -4.32
C GLU A 73 -8.66 -7.34 -3.81
N GLY A 74 -8.92 -6.09 -4.22
CA GLY A 74 -10.23 -5.45 -4.02
C GLY A 74 -11.18 -5.94 -5.10
N LYS A 75 -12.31 -6.62 -4.83
CA LYS A 75 -13.40 -6.27 -3.93
C LYS A 75 -13.91 -7.54 -3.21
N GLY A 76 -13.93 -7.56 -1.87
CA GLY A 76 -14.83 -8.44 -1.12
C GLY A 76 -14.28 -9.75 -0.53
N ALA A 77 -13.03 -9.81 -0.06
CA ALA A 77 -12.60 -10.90 0.83
C ALA A 77 -13.14 -10.73 2.26
N ARG A 78 -14.46 -10.49 2.42
CA ARG A 78 -15.18 -10.81 3.65
C ARG A 78 -15.38 -12.32 3.68
N GLY A 79 -14.55 -13.02 4.45
CA GLY A 79 -14.92 -14.27 5.11
C GLY A 79 -14.36 -15.59 4.54
N LYS A 80 -14.10 -16.51 5.48
CA LYS A 80 -14.01 -17.98 5.37
C LYS A 80 -12.64 -18.66 5.16
N GLY A 81 -11.62 -18.03 4.58
CA GLY A 81 -10.36 -18.76 4.26
C GLY A 81 -9.41 -19.05 5.43
N LEU A 82 -9.30 -18.13 6.39
CA LEU A 82 -8.26 -18.20 7.44
C LEU A 82 -8.66 -19.05 8.65
N LEU A 83 -9.95 -19.05 9.03
CA LEU A 83 -10.43 -19.85 10.17
C LEU A 83 -10.54 -21.35 9.83
N GLN A 84 -10.68 -21.71 8.55
CA GLN A 84 -10.80 -23.12 8.12
C GLN A 84 -9.46 -23.86 8.08
N ARG A 85 -8.33 -23.13 8.12
CA ARG A 85 -6.98 -23.72 8.21
C ARG A 85 -6.52 -23.96 9.65
N LEU A 86 -7.20 -23.40 10.64
CA LEU A 86 -6.87 -23.50 12.06
C LEU A 86 -7.68 -24.57 12.81
N LEU A 87 -8.70 -25.15 12.17
CA LEU A 87 -9.51 -26.24 12.72
C LEU A 87 -9.17 -27.60 12.10
N LYS A 88 -8.00 -27.72 11.48
CA LYS A 88 -7.48 -29.00 10.97
C LYS A 88 -6.19 -29.37 11.70
#